data_AF-A0A7S1ML21-F1
#
_entry.id   AF-A0A7S1ML21-F1
#
_cell.length_a   1.000
_cell.length_b   1.000
_cell.length_c   1.000
_cell.angle_alpha   90.00
_cell.angle_beta   90.00
_cell.angle_gamma   90.00
#
_symmetry.space_group_name_H-M   'P 1'
#
loop_
_entity.id
_entity.type
_entity.pdbx_description
1 polymer ?
#
loop_
_entity_poly.entity_id
_entity_poly.type
_entity_poly.pdbx_seq_one_letter_code
_entity_poly.pdbx_strand_id
1 'polypeptide(L)'
;MGQALPILLKYCGNFETVLIQTILGWLTPIDQDFGPFAVELHSASVEDDDDTHIDLKEFNLEGVGLHGKVTADIPGLGRQELPINLSLGMNKSLENRACQVQVHNFDFDENDHAGDPDVTQRGLLGDIGGMMGGLVGGSLLETFKQILQMDAINSWVCDKVSSIVNQKISEHLGDGDSDGDVSDGDSGSD
;
A
#
# COMPACT_ATOMS: atom_id res chain seq x y z
N MET A 1 26.85 29.15 19.72
CA MET A 1 26.22 27.91 20.25
C MET A 1 25.85 27.03 19.06
N GLY A 2 26.77 26.22 18.54
CA GLY A 2 26.58 25.56 17.24
C GLY A 2 27.32 24.23 17.09
N GLN A 3 27.36 23.40 18.14
CA GLN A 3 28.05 22.11 18.11
C GLN A 3 27.26 20.96 18.76
N ALA A 4 25.95 21.11 18.96
CA ALA A 4 25.12 20.05 19.56
C ALA A 4 24.51 19.06 18.54
N LEU A 5 24.41 19.43 17.25
CA LEU A 5 23.81 18.58 16.22
C LEU A 5 24.62 17.31 15.85
N PRO A 6 25.97 17.31 15.75
CA PRO A 6 26.67 16.11 15.29
C PRO A 6 26.79 15.01 16.35
N ILE A 7 26.46 15.28 17.62
CA ILE A 7 26.47 14.29 18.71
C ILE A 7 25.12 13.56 18.81
N LEU A 8 24.01 14.23 18.45
CA LEU A 8 22.69 13.59 18.33
C LEU A 8 22.69 12.55 17.19
N LEU A 9 23.29 12.89 16.05
CA LEU A 9 23.41 12.00 14.87
C LEU A 9 24.14 10.67 15.17
N LYS A 10 25.01 10.61 16.19
CA LYS A 10 25.73 9.38 16.55
C LYS A 10 24.93 8.41 17.42
N TYR A 11 23.85 8.88 18.04
CA TYR A 11 22.84 8.07 18.73
C TYR A 11 21.59 7.82 17.85
N CYS A 12 21.57 8.36 16.63
CA CYS A 12 20.47 8.24 15.67
C CYS A 12 20.49 6.97 14.81
N GLY A 13 21.33 5.97 15.11
CA GLY A 13 21.25 4.66 14.42
C GLY A 13 19.88 4.00 14.54
N ASN A 14 19.07 4.40 15.53
CA ASN A 14 17.68 3.96 15.70
C ASN A 14 16.64 4.99 15.26
N PHE A 15 17.02 6.22 14.88
CA PHE A 15 16.05 7.25 14.50
C PHE A 15 15.44 6.96 13.13
N GLU A 16 16.29 6.59 12.17
CA GLU A 16 15.86 6.13 10.86
C GLU A 16 14.89 4.97 10.97
N THR A 17 15.23 3.94 11.76
CA THR A 17 14.33 2.81 12.03
C THR A 17 13.00 3.25 12.65
N VAL A 18 13.01 4.16 13.63
CA VAL A 18 11.78 4.66 14.26
C VAL A 18 10.94 5.46 13.27
N LEU A 19 11.56 6.26 12.41
CA LEU A 19 10.87 7.06 11.40
C LEU A 19 10.27 6.16 10.31
N ILE A 20 11.03 5.18 9.81
CA ILE A 20 10.54 4.15 8.89
C ILE A 20 9.37 3.42 9.53
N GLN A 21 9.51 2.89 10.75
CA GLN A 21 8.42 2.21 11.47
C GLN A 21 7.19 3.10 11.66
N THR A 22 7.38 4.40 11.91
CA THR A 22 6.28 5.36 12.05
C THR A 22 5.53 5.51 10.73
N ILE A 23 6.27 5.66 9.61
CA ILE A 23 5.68 5.76 8.27
C ILE A 23 4.98 4.46 7.89
N LEU A 24 5.60 3.30 8.11
CA LEU A 24 4.98 2.00 7.89
C LEU A 24 3.68 1.83 8.70
N GLY A 25 3.65 2.35 9.93
CA GLY A 25 2.46 2.39 10.77
C GLY A 25 1.37 3.35 10.27
N TRP A 26 1.69 4.32 9.41
CA TRP A 26 0.67 5.11 8.71
C TRP A 26 0.11 4.32 7.53
N LEU A 27 0.96 3.55 6.84
CA LEU A 27 0.58 2.75 5.69
C LEU A 27 -0.29 1.55 6.06
N THR A 28 -0.20 1.01 7.27
CA THR A 28 -1.02 -0.13 7.69
C THR A 28 -1.69 0.07 9.05
N PRO A 29 -2.92 -0.45 9.26
CA PRO A 29 -3.73 -1.18 8.27
C PRO A 29 -4.40 -0.24 7.23
N ILE A 30 -4.64 -0.77 6.03
CA ILE A 30 -5.56 -0.20 5.04
C ILE A 30 -6.64 -1.23 4.79
N ASP A 31 -7.89 -0.86 5.04
CA ASP A 31 -9.07 -1.66 4.71
C ASP A 31 -9.98 -0.76 3.88
N GLN A 32 -10.15 -1.10 2.61
CA GLN A 32 -10.96 -0.32 1.68
C GLN A 32 -11.83 -1.23 0.82
N ASP A 33 -13.13 -0.97 0.90
CA ASP A 33 -14.15 -1.62 0.09
C ASP A 33 -14.48 -0.74 -1.13
N PHE A 34 -14.41 -1.34 -2.30
CA PHE A 34 -14.69 -0.69 -3.58
C PHE A 34 -15.91 -1.29 -4.28
N GLY A 35 -16.72 -2.09 -3.59
CA GLY A 35 -17.93 -2.73 -4.11
C GLY A 35 -17.69 -4.19 -4.49
N PRO A 36 -17.37 -4.51 -5.77
CA PRO A 36 -17.08 -5.89 -6.15
C PRO A 36 -15.71 -6.38 -5.66
N PHE A 37 -14.85 -5.46 -5.21
CA PHE A 37 -13.52 -5.75 -4.68
C PHE A 37 -13.32 -5.03 -3.35
N ALA A 38 -12.66 -5.70 -2.40
CA ALA A 38 -12.14 -5.10 -1.18
C ALA A 38 -10.63 -5.40 -1.07
N VAL A 39 -9.87 -4.43 -0.62
CA VAL A 39 -8.42 -4.51 -0.43
C VAL A 39 -8.12 -4.34 1.05
N GLU A 40 -7.45 -5.32 1.63
CA GLU A 40 -7.00 -5.28 3.02
C GLU A 40 -5.48 -5.44 3.07
N LEU A 41 -4.75 -4.40 3.45
CA LEU A 41 -3.31 -4.42 3.69
C LEU A 41 -3.07 -4.43 5.20
N HIS A 42 -2.46 -5.50 5.68
CA HIS A 42 -2.35 -5.81 7.11
C HIS A 42 -0.97 -5.52 7.67
N SER A 43 0.07 -5.67 6.85
CA SER A 43 1.44 -5.44 7.29
C SER A 43 2.24 -4.69 6.23
N ALA A 44 3.25 -3.99 6.72
CA ALA A 44 4.22 -3.26 5.94
C ALA A 44 5.61 -3.64 6.41
N SER A 45 6.49 -3.95 5.48
CA SER A 45 7.90 -4.28 5.69
C SER A 45 8.75 -3.41 4.78
N VAL A 46 10.02 -3.23 5.14
CA VAL A 46 11.04 -2.63 4.26
C VAL A 46 12.14 -3.67 4.13
N GLU A 47 12.57 -3.94 2.91
CA GLU A 47 13.73 -4.78 2.68
C GLU A 47 14.99 -4.04 3.16
N ASP A 48 15.84 -4.69 3.96
CA ASP A 48 17.09 -4.13 4.52
C ASP A 48 18.18 -3.95 3.42
N ASP A 49 17.82 -3.39 2.27
CA ASP A 49 18.73 -3.09 1.18
C ASP A 49 19.29 -1.66 1.29
N ASP A 50 20.50 -1.45 0.77
CA ASP A 50 21.31 -0.22 0.88
C ASP A 50 20.68 1.05 0.24
N ASP A 51 19.50 0.93 -0.39
CA ASP A 51 18.87 1.99 -1.17
C ASP A 51 17.91 2.89 -0.36
N THR A 52 17.71 2.62 0.94
CA THR A 52 16.98 3.53 1.82
C THR A 52 17.86 4.73 2.19
N HIS A 53 17.43 5.94 1.83
CA HIS A 53 18.19 7.16 2.13
C HIS A 53 17.30 8.25 2.72
N ILE A 54 17.57 8.58 3.99
CA ILE A 54 16.87 9.65 4.72
C ILE A 54 17.85 10.77 5.04
N ASP A 55 17.76 11.87 4.30
CA ASP A 55 18.44 13.13 4.62
C ASP A 55 17.39 14.20 5.00
N LEU A 56 17.83 15.26 5.68
CA LEU A 56 17.02 16.41 6.06
C LEU A 56 16.43 17.16 4.85
N LYS A 57 16.90 16.86 3.64
CA LYS A 57 16.48 17.51 2.39
C LYS A 57 15.65 16.62 1.48
N GLU A 58 15.77 15.33 1.64
CA GLU A 58 15.14 14.36 0.78
C GLU A 58 14.90 13.09 1.58
N PHE A 59 13.66 12.64 1.52
CA PHE A 59 13.26 11.35 2.07
C PHE A 59 13.02 10.44 0.88
N ASN A 60 13.89 9.44 0.69
CA ASN A 60 13.67 8.37 -0.27
C ASN A 60 13.59 7.04 0.49
N LEU A 61 12.45 6.36 0.36
CA LEU A 61 12.20 5.07 0.96
C LEU A 61 11.75 4.13 -0.14
N GLU A 62 12.64 3.24 -0.57
CA GLU A 62 12.38 2.22 -1.57
C GLU A 62 12.21 0.85 -0.92
N GLY A 63 11.71 -0.13 -1.67
CA GLY A 63 11.57 -1.50 -1.17
C GLY A 63 10.52 -1.68 -0.07
N VAL A 64 9.50 -0.82 -0.01
CA VAL A 64 8.42 -0.97 0.98
C VAL A 64 7.44 -2.05 0.52
N GLY A 65 7.51 -3.21 1.15
CA GLY A 65 6.57 -4.31 0.95
C GLY A 65 5.29 -4.10 1.75
N LEU A 66 4.13 -4.00 1.10
CA LEU A 66 2.83 -4.11 1.77
C LEU A 66 2.23 -5.48 1.48
N HIS A 67 1.80 -6.17 2.53
CA HIS A 67 1.21 -7.50 2.42
C HIS A 67 -0.24 -7.50 2.91
N GLY A 68 -1.07 -8.25 2.21
CA GLY A 68 -2.48 -8.28 2.49
C GLY A 68 -3.25 -9.24 1.62
N LYS A 69 -4.54 -8.94 1.43
CA LYS A 69 -5.43 -9.72 0.59
C LYS A 69 -6.40 -8.84 -0.19
N VAL A 70 -6.74 -9.31 -1.38
CA VAL A 70 -7.86 -8.79 -2.16
C VAL A 70 -9.00 -9.78 -2.05
N THR A 71 -10.17 -9.26 -1.74
CA THR A 71 -11.41 -10.01 -1.74
C THR A 71 -12.26 -9.55 -2.90
N ALA A 72 -12.85 -10.47 -3.65
CA ALA A 72 -13.76 -10.16 -4.75
C ALA A 72 -15.05 -10.97 -4.64
N ASP A 73 -16.22 -10.35 -4.82
CA ASP A 73 -17.48 -11.09 -4.95
C ASP A 73 -17.78 -11.31 -6.43
N ILE A 74 -17.65 -12.56 -6.87
CA ILE A 74 -17.85 -12.93 -8.28
C ILE A 74 -19.21 -13.61 -8.44
N PRO A 75 -20.11 -13.07 -9.29
CA PRO A 75 -21.38 -13.70 -9.58
C PRO A 75 -21.21 -15.16 -10.04
N GLY A 76 -21.84 -16.09 -9.32
CA GLY A 76 -21.80 -17.53 -9.61
C GLY A 76 -20.62 -18.29 -8.98
N LEU A 77 -19.57 -17.59 -8.54
CA LEU A 77 -18.40 -18.16 -7.84
C LEU A 77 -18.33 -17.76 -6.36
N GLY A 78 -19.10 -16.73 -5.96
CA GLY A 78 -19.14 -16.19 -4.61
C GLY A 78 -17.92 -15.35 -4.26
N ARG A 79 -17.74 -15.11 -2.96
CA ARG A 79 -16.60 -14.38 -2.40
C ARG A 79 -15.31 -15.19 -2.54
N GLN A 80 -14.35 -14.62 -3.23
CA GLN A 80 -13.01 -15.16 -3.45
C GLN A 80 -11.99 -14.27 -2.73
N GLU A 81 -10.99 -14.87 -2.10
CA GLU A 81 -9.89 -14.14 -1.45
C GLU A 81 -8.56 -14.55 -2.10
N LEU A 82 -7.71 -13.57 -2.36
CA LEU A 82 -6.38 -13.75 -2.94
C LEU A 82 -5.33 -12.99 -2.12
N PRO A 83 -4.16 -13.57 -1.85
CA PRO A 83 -3.04 -12.82 -1.28
C PRO A 83 -2.59 -11.76 -2.26
N ILE A 84 -2.19 -10.60 -1.74
CA ILE A 84 -1.50 -9.56 -2.51
C ILE A 84 -0.25 -9.09 -1.80
N ASN A 85 0.80 -8.88 -2.58
CA ASN A 85 2.01 -8.21 -2.14
C ASN A 85 2.30 -7.03 -3.08
N LEU A 86 2.57 -5.88 -2.50
CA LEU A 86 2.84 -4.62 -3.20
C LEU A 86 4.23 -4.15 -2.83
N SER A 87 5.05 -3.78 -3.81
CA SER A 87 6.30 -3.07 -3.58
C SER A 87 6.12 -1.59 -3.91
N LEU A 88 6.40 -0.74 -2.93
CA LEU A 88 6.27 0.71 -3.03
C LEU A 88 7.63 1.41 -2.89
N GLY A 89 7.79 2.48 -3.65
CA GLY A 89 8.80 3.50 -3.45
C GLY A 89 8.14 4.83 -3.09
N MET A 90 8.76 5.57 -2.17
CA MET A 90 8.29 6.86 -1.71
C MET A 90 9.43 7.86 -1.79
N ASN A 91 9.25 8.91 -2.59
CA ASN A 91 10.19 10.00 -2.69
C ASN A 91 9.51 11.31 -2.27
N LYS A 92 10.14 12.03 -1.35
CA LYS A 92 9.72 13.36 -0.91
C LYS A 92 10.93 14.27 -0.93
N SER A 93 11.00 15.12 -1.95
CA SER A 93 12.02 16.16 -2.07
C SER A 93 11.56 17.48 -1.43
N LEU A 94 12.49 18.31 -0.96
CA LEU A 94 12.17 19.66 -0.47
C LEU A 94 11.54 20.58 -1.54
N GLU A 95 11.83 20.32 -2.81
CA GLU A 95 11.28 21.09 -3.92
C GLU A 95 9.81 20.74 -4.17
N ASN A 96 9.35 19.57 -3.71
CA ASN A 96 7.99 19.08 -3.90
C ASN A 96 7.22 18.98 -2.57
N ARG A 97 6.14 19.74 -2.47
CA ARG A 97 5.20 19.63 -1.33
C ARG A 97 4.36 18.37 -1.37
N ALA A 98 4.28 17.64 -2.48
CA ALA A 98 3.70 16.30 -2.48
C ALA A 98 4.78 15.24 -2.21
N CYS A 99 4.44 14.21 -1.43
CA CYS A 99 5.18 12.95 -1.48
C CYS A 99 4.82 12.26 -2.80
N GLN A 100 5.80 11.71 -3.50
CA GLN A 100 5.59 10.91 -4.69
C GLN A 100 5.69 9.44 -4.30
N VAL A 101 4.54 8.76 -4.31
CA VAL A 101 4.45 7.31 -4.09
C VAL A 101 4.40 6.63 -5.46
N GLN A 102 5.24 5.62 -5.65
CA GLN A 102 5.32 4.79 -6.85
C GLN A 102 5.10 3.34 -6.46
N VAL A 103 4.22 2.62 -7.16
CA VAL A 103 4.08 1.17 -7.02
C VAL A 103 4.97 0.52 -8.06
N HIS A 104 5.99 -0.21 -7.62
CA HIS A 104 6.98 -0.83 -8.50
C HIS A 104 6.57 -2.24 -8.93
N ASN A 105 5.99 -3.00 -8.01
CA ASN A 105 5.62 -4.38 -8.26
C ASN A 105 4.31 -4.73 -7.55
N PHE A 106 3.59 -5.67 -8.14
CA PHE A 106 2.37 -6.23 -7.60
C PHE A 106 2.31 -7.71 -7.96
N ASP A 107 2.22 -8.54 -6.94
CA ASP A 107 2.16 -9.99 -7.08
C ASP A 107 1.08 -10.59 -6.18
N PHE A 108 0.76 -11.85 -6.47
CA PHE A 108 -0.24 -12.65 -5.76
C PHE A 108 0.41 -13.89 -5.15
N ASP A 109 1.70 -13.81 -4.82
CA ASP A 109 2.39 -14.91 -4.17
C ASP A 109 1.85 -15.10 -2.74
N GLU A 110 1.98 -16.34 -2.22
CA GLU A 110 1.48 -16.68 -0.90
C GLU A 110 2.08 -15.76 0.18
N ASN A 111 1.23 -15.27 1.07
CA ASN A 111 1.64 -14.46 2.21
C ASN A 111 0.84 -14.86 3.47
N ASP A 112 1.32 -14.47 4.64
CA ASP A 112 0.75 -14.84 5.94
C ASP A 112 -0.62 -14.18 6.24
N HIS A 113 -1.13 -13.33 5.34
CA HIS A 113 -2.31 -12.50 5.55
C HIS A 113 -3.52 -12.93 4.72
N ALA A 114 -3.35 -13.75 3.69
CA ALA A 114 -4.45 -14.49 3.09
C ALA A 114 -4.73 -15.74 3.92
N GLY A 115 -6.01 -16.01 4.18
CA GLY A 115 -6.40 -17.30 4.75
C GLY A 115 -5.94 -18.44 3.82
N ASP A 116 -5.69 -19.61 4.40
CA ASP A 116 -5.28 -20.81 3.68
C ASP A 116 -6.13 -20.98 2.39
N PRO A 117 -5.51 -20.94 1.19
CA PRO A 117 -6.25 -21.00 -0.09
C PRO A 117 -7.09 -22.29 -0.22
N ASP A 118 -6.86 -23.29 0.64
CA ASP A 118 -7.65 -24.51 0.74
C ASP A 118 -9.12 -24.27 1.17
N VAL A 119 -9.45 -23.18 1.87
CA VAL A 119 -10.84 -22.92 2.29
C VAL A 119 -11.71 -22.50 1.10
N THR A 120 -11.13 -21.84 0.09
CA THR A 120 -11.82 -21.45 -1.14
C THR A 120 -12.07 -22.66 -2.05
N GLN A 121 -11.24 -23.70 -1.98
CA GLN A 121 -11.45 -24.96 -2.70
C GLN A 121 -12.64 -25.78 -2.18
N ARG A 122 -12.92 -25.73 -0.87
CA ARG A 122 -14.00 -26.53 -0.27
C ARG A 122 -15.41 -26.10 -0.70
N GLY A 123 -15.59 -24.84 -1.10
CA GLY A 123 -16.87 -24.34 -1.63
C GLY A 123 -17.16 -24.81 -3.05
N LEU A 124 -16.13 -24.98 -3.88
CA LEU A 124 -16.28 -25.37 -5.29
C LEU A 124 -16.25 -26.89 -5.49
N LEU A 125 -15.49 -27.62 -4.67
CA LEU A 125 -15.41 -29.08 -4.70
C LEU A 125 -16.58 -29.79 -3.99
N GLY A 126 -17.40 -29.04 -3.23
CA GLY A 126 -18.57 -29.58 -2.54
C GLY A 126 -19.71 -30.03 -3.46
N ASP A 127 -19.74 -29.57 -4.72
CA ASP A 127 -20.85 -29.84 -5.66
C ASP A 127 -20.42 -30.54 -6.96
N ILE A 128 -19.13 -30.85 -7.13
CA ILE A 128 -18.61 -31.62 -8.27
C ILE A 128 -18.02 -32.93 -7.74
N GLY A 129 -18.89 -33.74 -7.17
CA GLY A 129 -18.62 -35.14 -6.89
C GLY A 129 -18.37 -35.90 -8.18
N GLY A 130 -17.10 -36.06 -8.56
CA GLY A 130 -16.64 -37.12 -9.44
C GLY A 130 -16.36 -36.71 -10.89
N MET A 131 -15.12 -36.32 -11.17
CA MET A 131 -14.29 -36.97 -12.20
C MET A 131 -12.90 -36.33 -12.21
N MET A 132 -11.89 -37.19 -12.20
CA MET A 132 -10.48 -36.92 -12.49
C MET A 132 -9.66 -36.24 -11.39
N GLY A 133 -9.00 -37.10 -10.60
CA GLY A 133 -7.84 -36.72 -9.83
C GLY A 133 -6.67 -36.29 -10.71
N GLY A 134 -5.92 -35.32 -10.20
CA GLY A 134 -4.58 -34.95 -10.68
C GLY A 134 -4.53 -33.78 -11.64
N LEU A 135 -4.81 -32.55 -11.16
CA LEU A 135 -4.43 -31.26 -11.79
C LEU A 135 -5.04 -30.07 -11.02
N VAL A 136 -4.65 -29.82 -9.77
CA VAL A 136 -5.23 -28.68 -9.02
C VAL A 136 -4.13 -27.87 -8.37
N GLY A 137 -3.65 -26.89 -9.14
CA GLY A 137 -2.73 -25.84 -8.70
C GLY A 137 -2.70 -24.67 -9.68
N GLY A 138 -3.01 -24.90 -10.97
CA GLY A 138 -2.90 -23.87 -12.01
C GLY A 138 -4.17 -23.55 -12.80
N SER A 139 -5.35 -24.07 -12.46
CA SER A 139 -6.55 -23.85 -13.30
C SER A 139 -7.47 -22.73 -12.81
N LEU A 140 -7.69 -22.59 -11.50
CA LEU A 140 -8.58 -21.54 -10.96
C LEU A 140 -7.93 -20.17 -11.03
N LEU A 141 -6.66 -20.06 -10.63
CA LEU A 141 -5.90 -18.82 -10.69
C LEU A 141 -5.78 -18.32 -12.14
N GLU A 142 -5.59 -19.23 -13.12
CA GLU A 142 -5.62 -18.89 -14.55
C GLU A 142 -7.01 -18.47 -15.03
N THR A 143 -8.07 -19.12 -14.57
CA THR A 143 -9.45 -18.73 -14.93
C THR A 143 -9.82 -17.38 -14.30
N PHE A 144 -9.42 -17.13 -13.06
CA PHE A 144 -9.59 -15.85 -12.37
C PHE A 144 -8.77 -14.76 -13.06
N LYS A 145 -7.49 -15.02 -13.41
CA LYS A 145 -6.64 -14.13 -14.21
C LYS A 145 -7.27 -13.77 -15.55
N GLN A 146 -7.89 -14.73 -16.21
CA GLN A 146 -8.51 -14.56 -17.52
C GLN A 146 -9.85 -13.83 -17.46
N ILE A 147 -10.65 -14.06 -16.42
CA ILE A 147 -11.94 -13.37 -16.21
C ILE A 147 -11.72 -11.93 -15.76
N LEU A 148 -10.74 -11.68 -14.89
CA LEU A 148 -10.60 -10.40 -14.21
C LEU A 148 -9.59 -9.43 -14.84
N GLN A 149 -9.00 -9.77 -15.99
CA GLN A 149 -8.01 -8.91 -16.67
C GLN A 149 -7.01 -8.34 -15.66
N MET A 150 -6.11 -9.16 -15.12
CA MET A 150 -5.22 -8.78 -14.03
C MET A 150 -4.51 -7.45 -14.21
N ASP A 151 -4.17 -7.07 -15.44
CA ASP A 151 -3.55 -5.78 -15.74
C ASP A 151 -4.46 -4.60 -15.34
N ALA A 152 -5.77 -4.73 -15.51
CA ALA A 152 -6.74 -3.71 -15.13
C ALA A 152 -6.91 -3.62 -13.61
N ILE A 153 -6.95 -4.77 -12.91
CA ILE A 153 -6.97 -4.79 -11.44
C ILE A 153 -5.66 -4.22 -10.91
N ASN A 154 -4.52 -4.63 -11.46
CA ASN A 154 -3.21 -4.16 -11.02
C ASN A 154 -3.10 -2.64 -11.18
N SER A 155 -3.37 -2.10 -12.37
CA SER A 155 -3.35 -0.66 -12.60
C SER A 155 -4.31 0.08 -11.65
N TRP A 156 -5.51 -0.45 -11.44
CA TRP A 156 -6.51 0.17 -10.58
C TRP A 156 -6.12 0.10 -9.09
N VAL A 157 -5.63 -1.03 -8.59
CA VAL A 157 -5.14 -1.19 -7.22
C VAL A 157 -3.95 -0.25 -7.01
N CYS A 158 -3.00 -0.20 -7.95
CA CYS A 158 -1.86 0.72 -7.89
C CYS A 158 -2.30 2.18 -7.78
N ASP A 159 -3.23 2.62 -8.62
CA ASP A 159 -3.75 3.99 -8.60
C ASP A 159 -4.46 4.31 -7.28
N LYS A 160 -5.28 3.38 -6.77
CA LYS A 160 -6.02 3.56 -5.52
C LYS A 160 -5.11 3.55 -4.30
N VAL A 161 -4.21 2.57 -4.20
CA VAL A 161 -3.22 2.48 -3.12
C VAL A 161 -2.34 3.73 -3.12
N SER A 162 -1.82 4.16 -4.28
CA SER A 162 -1.03 5.38 -4.38
C SER A 162 -1.81 6.60 -3.90
N SER A 163 -3.08 6.74 -4.30
CA SER A 163 -3.93 7.84 -3.84
C SER A 163 -4.16 7.81 -2.33
N ILE A 164 -4.43 6.65 -1.74
CA ILE A 164 -4.67 6.50 -0.30
C ILE A 164 -3.41 6.80 0.49
N VAL A 165 -2.27 6.28 0.04
CA VAL A 165 -0.98 6.50 0.69
C VAL A 165 -0.59 7.97 0.62
N ASN A 166 -0.71 8.61 -0.55
CA ASN A 166 -0.45 10.04 -0.70
C ASN A 166 -1.35 10.87 0.22
N GLN A 167 -2.64 10.53 0.30
CA GLN A 167 -3.57 11.20 1.21
C GLN A 167 -3.12 11.06 2.66
N LYS A 168 -2.90 9.83 3.14
CA LYS A 168 -2.46 9.58 4.53
C LYS A 168 -1.17 10.30 4.87
N ILE A 169 -0.19 10.32 3.96
CA ILE A 169 1.07 11.04 4.15
C ILE A 169 0.81 12.56 4.24
N SER A 170 -0.03 13.11 3.35
CA SER A 170 -0.34 14.55 3.36
C SER A 170 -1.05 15.00 4.64
N GLU A 171 -1.95 14.17 5.19
CA GLU A 171 -2.66 14.44 6.45
C GLU A 171 -1.68 14.51 7.63
N HIS A 172 -0.67 13.63 7.68
CA HIS A 172 0.30 13.57 8.77
C HIS A 172 1.41 14.62 8.65
N LEU A 173 1.75 15.05 7.43
CA LEU A 173 2.74 16.09 7.18
C LEU A 173 2.18 17.52 7.34
N GLY A 174 0.87 17.67 7.52
CA GLY A 174 0.23 18.98 7.73
C GLY A 174 0.25 19.88 6.49
N ASP A 175 0.38 19.29 5.30
CA ASP A 175 0.32 20.01 4.01
C ASP A 175 -1.13 20.33 3.59
N GLY A 176 -2.13 19.94 4.39
CA GLY A 176 -3.53 20.30 4.24
C GLY A 176 -3.87 21.65 4.88
N ASP A 177 -4.39 22.57 4.06
CA ASP A 177 -5.07 23.81 4.46
C ASP A 177 -4.18 24.96 4.99
N SER A 178 -3.33 25.48 4.09
CA SER A 178 -3.17 26.93 4.03
C SER A 178 -4.19 27.49 3.03
N ASP A 179 -5.48 27.41 3.38
CA ASP A 179 -6.49 28.30 2.84
C ASP A 179 -6.10 29.73 3.26
N GLY A 180 -5.33 30.37 2.38
CA GLY A 180 -5.03 31.78 2.42
C GLY A 180 -6.29 32.57 2.11
N ASP A 181 -7.22 32.62 3.07
CA ASP A 181 -8.31 33.58 3.09
C ASP A 181 -7.77 34.89 3.67
N VAL A 182 -7.01 35.62 2.83
CA VAL A 182 -6.51 36.96 3.14
C VAL A 182 -6.99 37.92 2.05
N SER A 183 -8.27 38.28 2.08
CA SER A 183 -8.90 39.41 1.35
C SER A 183 -10.27 39.62 2.02
N ASP A 184 -10.64 40.75 2.64
CA ASP A 184 -10.61 42.09 2.08
C ASP A 184 -10.53 43.18 3.16
N GLY A 185 -9.51 44.04 2.99
CA GLY A 185 -9.65 45.50 2.88
C GLY A 185 -10.68 46.22 3.75
N ASP A 186 -10.24 46.62 4.94
CA ASP A 186 -10.70 47.84 5.61
C ASP A 186 -10.47 49.04 4.67
N SER A 187 -11.53 49.57 4.09
CA SER A 187 -11.52 50.86 3.37
C SER A 187 -12.39 51.85 4.12
N GLY A 188 -11.77 52.49 5.11
CA GLY A 188 -12.29 53.72 5.70
C GLY A 188 -12.55 54.78 4.64
N SER A 189 -13.74 55.38 4.71
CA SER A 189 -14.07 56.60 3.99
C SER A 189 -14.65 57.59 4.99
N ASP A 190 -13.86 58.63 5.30
CA ASP A 190 -14.30 59.93 5.79
C ASP A 190 -15.18 60.66 4.75
#